data_AF-A0A2T0YBU3-F1
#
_entry.id   AF-A0A2T0YBU3-F1
#
_cell.length_a   1.000
_cell.length_b   1.000
_cell.length_c   1.000
_cell.angle_alpha   90.00
_cell.angle_beta   90.00
_cell.angle_gamma   90.00
#
_symmetry.space_group_name_H-M   'P 1'
#
loop_
_entity.id
_entity.type
_entity.pdbx_description
1 polymer ?
#
loop_
_entity_poly.entity_id
_entity_poly.type
_entity_poly.pdbx_seq_one_letter_code
_entity_poly.pdbx_strand_id
1 'polypeptide(L)'
;MRMNAASGWFQATRARRRSPDRHRFGDNSSAIPRVLSVCKSINDARDMENDQTLRRFVLRARRIAAHSLATEPDVLRGLADFTLAGSLALDGTIELRRRLPDEEIFESLAARLRPVLLGSESIYHEKVLTAIEGTLAKADTKALDISECLLETARLRERWARFTSTNLVDHRYSVGSVKVDGTEPVSQVSDSQLALAWLYGDLVHVDVKGEKKPGTRLPMKERYSAAVPYFSDVALLCADTFELILAISDLGLLDLGSEALEAPVVVGLDELTSTGLAFIAPAGGDEMPAFDIASGALPAGFKQLTVTELLRLNQKNRVQVRLEAADGNLIAEHEGGVTRNRNGTTHAWRALVAGAITYELTFDVEADRLLQPRCTMTFETVSTNEMALEVARFERDASRSAVIRFIVDDREFFTVPASAATQDEARTMDISVEVLSDLVAIEAAAGVQLPLVAASATYLERANLRRMRLLWEGHVVPFVRSPLTTTVARGVVPDVLGVPASSQNFADLQFPSPALLIRHPLMEPGSVREAEANQQPQDLMEMVIPVAEPFVAWAPDIRTVNGDSDLARPSPWGLSHFDTSSLLGDGWSPERGITTRRRQKS
;
A
#
# COMPACT_ATOMS: atom_id res chain seq x y z
N MET A 1 -10.34 -11.57 -13.94
CA MET A 1 -9.46 -10.77 -14.81
C MET A 1 -10.29 -10.25 -16.00
N ARG A 2 -11.02 -9.15 -15.80
CA ARG A 2 -11.83 -8.48 -16.83
C ARG A 2 -11.25 -7.06 -16.97
N MET A 3 -10.68 -6.76 -18.13
CA MET A 3 -10.10 -5.46 -18.43
C MET A 3 -11.21 -4.41 -18.58
N ASN A 4 -10.95 -3.23 -18.01
CA ASN A 4 -11.76 -2.01 -18.08
C ASN A 4 -12.18 -1.66 -19.52
N ALA A 5 -13.49 -1.70 -19.77
CA ALA A 5 -14.13 -1.16 -20.96
C ALA A 5 -14.48 0.31 -20.73
N ALA A 6 -13.50 1.20 -20.90
CA ALA A 6 -13.70 2.67 -20.99
C ALA A 6 -13.07 3.26 -22.27
N SER A 7 -12.81 2.41 -23.26
CA SER A 7 -12.05 2.73 -24.47
C SER A 7 -12.91 3.08 -25.69
N GLY A 8 -14.25 3.15 -25.56
CA GLY A 8 -15.16 3.43 -26.68
C GLY A 8 -15.27 4.91 -27.08
N TRP A 9 -14.86 5.85 -26.21
CA TRP A 9 -15.00 7.29 -26.45
C TRP A 9 -13.79 7.95 -27.15
N PHE A 10 -12.60 7.34 -27.09
CA PHE A 10 -11.35 8.08 -27.35
C PHE A 10 -10.40 7.38 -28.34
N GLN A 11 -10.49 7.73 -29.64
CA GLN A 11 -9.40 7.58 -30.61
C GLN A 11 -9.39 8.70 -31.67
N ALA A 12 -8.18 8.98 -32.18
CA ALA A 12 -7.72 10.12 -33.01
C ALA A 12 -7.51 11.41 -32.18
N THR A 13 -6.32 11.98 -31.97
CA THR A 13 -5.18 12.19 -32.89
C THR A 13 -3.90 12.42 -32.04
N ARG A 14 -2.84 11.60 -32.22
CA ARG A 14 -1.52 11.83 -31.60
C ARG A 14 -0.48 12.05 -32.69
N ALA A 15 0.08 13.25 -32.80
CA ALA A 15 1.34 13.49 -33.50
C ALA A 15 2.13 14.65 -32.85
N ARG A 16 3.39 14.35 -32.53
CA ARG A 16 4.41 15.21 -31.88
C ARG A 16 4.67 16.53 -32.61
N ARG A 17 5.08 17.58 -31.86
CA ARG A 17 6.23 18.44 -32.22
C ARG A 17 6.78 19.25 -31.03
N ARG A 18 8.11 19.41 -31.04
CA ARG A 18 9.01 20.01 -30.04
C ARG A 18 9.03 21.54 -30.11
N SER A 19 9.45 22.16 -28.99
CA SER A 19 9.77 23.58 -28.73
C SER A 19 10.66 24.27 -29.79
N PRO A 20 10.78 25.62 -29.70
CA PRO A 20 12.00 26.14 -29.08
C PRO A 20 11.84 27.42 -28.22
N ASP A 21 12.86 27.59 -27.36
CA ASP A 21 13.22 28.71 -26.48
C ASP A 21 13.01 30.13 -27.04
N ARG A 22 12.67 31.08 -26.15
CA ARG A 22 13.09 32.48 -26.29
C ARG A 22 13.49 33.15 -24.97
N HIS A 23 14.55 33.94 -25.11
CA HIS A 23 15.37 34.61 -24.11
C HIS A 23 14.70 35.75 -23.33
N ARG A 24 15.25 35.95 -22.11
CA ARG A 24 15.14 37.11 -21.23
C ARG A 24 15.68 38.41 -21.86
N PHE A 25 14.93 39.49 -21.70
CA PHE A 25 15.39 40.87 -21.49
C PHE A 25 14.40 41.44 -20.45
N GLY A 26 14.78 42.04 -19.33
CA GLY A 26 15.71 43.16 -19.16
C GLY A 26 14.89 44.29 -18.55
N ASP A 27 14.90 44.37 -17.22
CA ASP A 27 14.09 45.25 -16.37
C ASP A 27 14.57 46.71 -16.41
N ASN A 28 13.61 47.66 -16.28
CA ASN A 28 13.73 48.94 -15.56
C ASN A 28 12.60 49.91 -15.96
N SER A 29 11.66 50.18 -15.05
CA SER A 29 11.37 51.55 -14.58
C SER A 29 10.27 51.53 -13.52
N SER A 30 10.66 51.96 -12.32
CA SER A 30 9.87 52.07 -11.11
C SER A 30 9.12 53.40 -11.04
N ALA A 31 7.77 53.36 -11.00
CA ALA A 31 6.93 54.29 -10.22
C ALA A 31 5.43 53.92 -10.25
N ILE A 32 5.04 52.65 -10.21
CA ILE A 32 3.65 52.22 -9.89
C ILE A 32 3.64 50.89 -9.08
N PRO A 33 4.26 50.76 -7.88
CA PRO A 33 4.46 49.42 -7.32
C PRO A 33 3.25 48.87 -6.54
N ARG A 34 2.45 49.72 -5.87
CA ARG A 34 1.42 49.23 -4.94
C ARG A 34 0.11 48.80 -5.60
N VAL A 35 -0.37 49.51 -6.61
CA VAL A 35 -1.61 49.15 -7.31
C VAL A 35 -1.39 47.94 -8.22
N LEU A 36 -0.27 47.89 -8.95
CA LEU A 36 0.08 46.74 -9.80
C LEU A 36 0.33 45.46 -8.99
N SER A 37 0.94 45.55 -7.79
CA SER A 37 1.15 44.39 -6.92
C SER A 37 -0.16 43.82 -6.37
N VAL A 38 -1.15 44.67 -6.05
CA VAL A 38 -2.47 44.23 -5.57
C VAL A 38 -3.29 43.64 -6.72
N CYS A 39 -3.28 44.28 -7.90
CA CYS A 39 -3.94 43.73 -9.09
C CYS A 39 -3.34 42.40 -9.53
N LYS A 40 -2.01 42.22 -9.43
CA LYS A 40 -1.36 40.95 -9.71
C LYS A 40 -1.77 39.86 -8.71
N SER A 41 -1.76 40.17 -7.41
CA SER A 41 -2.20 39.23 -6.36
C SER A 41 -3.68 38.83 -6.48
N ILE A 42 -4.54 39.73 -6.94
CA ILE A 42 -5.97 39.45 -7.17
C ILE A 42 -6.15 38.56 -8.41
N ASN A 43 -5.40 38.82 -9.49
CA ASN A 43 -5.44 37.99 -10.70
C ASN A 43 -4.89 36.58 -10.42
N ASP A 44 -3.77 36.46 -9.70
CA ASP A 44 -3.18 35.16 -9.34
C ASP A 44 -4.16 34.33 -8.47
N ALA A 45 -4.86 34.96 -7.53
CA ALA A 45 -5.87 34.29 -6.70
C ALA A 45 -7.10 33.82 -7.50
N ARG A 46 -7.60 34.66 -8.41
CA ARG A 46 -8.70 34.32 -9.32
C ARG A 46 -8.33 33.20 -10.28
N ASP A 47 -7.07 33.17 -10.71
CA ASP A 47 -6.55 32.14 -11.59
C ASP A 47 -6.47 30.78 -10.90
N MET A 48 -5.99 30.75 -9.66
CA MET A 48 -6.03 29.54 -8.84
C MET A 48 -7.47 29.04 -8.60
N GLU A 49 -8.43 29.94 -8.41
CA GLU A 49 -9.85 29.58 -8.22
C GLU A 49 -10.47 29.01 -9.51
N ASN A 50 -10.15 29.59 -10.68
CA ASN A 50 -10.57 29.07 -11.98
C ASN A 50 -10.02 27.66 -12.21
N ASP A 51 -8.72 27.44 -11.99
CA ASP A 51 -8.10 26.12 -12.17
C ASP A 51 -8.71 25.07 -11.24
N GLN A 52 -8.96 25.42 -9.96
CA GLN A 52 -9.65 24.53 -9.02
C GLN A 52 -11.08 24.21 -9.47
N THR A 53 -11.81 25.20 -10.01
CA THR A 53 -13.16 25.01 -10.53
C THR A 53 -13.17 24.01 -11.68
N LEU A 54 -12.25 24.15 -12.64
CA LEU A 54 -12.12 23.24 -13.79
C LEU A 54 -11.71 21.83 -13.35
N ARG A 55 -10.75 21.70 -12.42
CA ARG A 55 -10.34 20.40 -11.86
C ARG A 55 -11.49 19.67 -11.16
N ARG A 56 -12.26 20.38 -10.33
CA ARG A 56 -13.45 19.81 -9.66
C ARG A 56 -14.53 19.41 -10.66
N PHE A 57 -14.74 20.21 -11.71
CA PHE A 57 -15.67 19.88 -12.77
C PHE A 57 -15.23 18.62 -13.53
N VAL A 58 -13.95 18.49 -13.89
CA VAL A 58 -13.38 17.30 -14.54
C VAL A 58 -13.63 16.03 -13.73
N LEU A 59 -13.36 16.04 -12.42
CA LEU A 59 -13.66 14.91 -11.54
C LEU A 59 -15.15 14.54 -11.58
N ARG A 60 -16.04 15.53 -11.55
CA ARG A 60 -17.48 15.29 -11.62
C ARG A 60 -17.93 14.79 -12.99
N ALA A 61 -17.41 15.36 -14.07
CA ALA A 61 -17.71 14.97 -15.44
C ALA A 61 -17.27 13.52 -15.71
N ARG A 62 -16.08 13.11 -15.25
CA ARG A 62 -15.64 11.71 -15.31
C ARG A 62 -16.59 10.77 -14.56
N ARG A 63 -17.12 11.19 -13.40
CA ARG A 63 -18.14 10.41 -12.66
C ARG A 63 -19.49 10.34 -13.37
N ILE A 64 -19.88 11.39 -14.10
CA ILE A 64 -21.08 11.40 -14.95
C ILE A 64 -20.86 10.47 -16.14
N ALA A 65 -19.72 10.57 -16.84
CA ALA A 65 -19.38 9.74 -17.99
C ALA A 65 -19.30 8.24 -17.65
N ALA A 66 -18.91 7.89 -16.42
CA ALA A 66 -18.90 6.51 -15.95
C ALA A 66 -20.30 5.94 -15.58
N HIS A 67 -21.37 6.72 -15.72
CA HIS A 67 -22.73 6.27 -15.47
C HIS A 67 -23.26 5.39 -16.61
N SER A 68 -24.04 4.34 -16.31
CA SER A 68 -24.52 3.36 -17.31
C SER A 68 -25.28 3.98 -18.49
N LEU A 69 -26.11 4.99 -18.25
CA LEU A 69 -26.77 5.74 -19.34
C LEU A 69 -25.83 6.67 -20.12
N ALA A 70 -24.78 7.18 -19.48
CA ALA A 70 -23.81 8.07 -20.13
C ALA A 70 -22.79 7.29 -20.96
N THR A 71 -22.55 6.01 -20.63
CA THR A 71 -21.73 5.10 -21.43
C THR A 71 -22.37 4.70 -22.76
N GLU A 72 -23.65 5.00 -22.97
CA GLU A 72 -24.39 4.77 -24.23
C GLU A 72 -24.86 6.11 -24.86
N PRO A 73 -23.96 6.86 -25.53
CA PRO A 73 -24.26 8.21 -26.01
C PRO A 73 -25.45 8.30 -26.97
N ASP A 74 -25.64 7.28 -27.80
CA ASP A 74 -26.74 7.23 -28.77
C ASP A 74 -28.10 7.07 -28.08
N VAL A 75 -28.15 6.27 -27.00
CA VAL A 75 -29.36 6.12 -26.18
C VAL A 75 -29.65 7.43 -25.46
N LEU A 76 -28.64 8.05 -24.86
CA LEU A 76 -28.78 9.33 -24.18
C LEU A 76 -29.23 10.45 -25.13
N ARG A 77 -28.69 10.53 -26.36
CA ARG A 77 -29.17 11.45 -27.40
C ARG A 77 -30.61 11.16 -27.81
N GLY A 78 -30.99 9.88 -27.95
CA GLY A 78 -32.37 9.52 -28.25
C GLY A 78 -33.36 9.89 -27.12
N LEU A 79 -32.94 9.83 -25.86
CA LEU A 79 -33.72 10.31 -24.71
C LEU A 79 -33.80 11.83 -24.66
N ALA A 80 -32.69 12.50 -24.97
CA ALA A 80 -32.61 13.94 -25.10
C ALA A 80 -33.58 14.44 -26.19
N ASP A 81 -33.56 13.91 -27.41
CA ASP A 81 -34.31 14.39 -28.58
C ASP A 81 -35.84 14.49 -28.42
N PHE A 82 -36.42 13.94 -27.35
CA PHE A 82 -37.85 14.00 -27.04
C PHE A 82 -38.74 13.64 -28.23
N THR A 83 -38.81 12.34 -28.52
CA THR A 83 -39.70 11.83 -29.57
C THR A 83 -41.02 11.36 -28.97
N LEU A 84 -42.11 11.72 -29.64
CA LEU A 84 -43.47 11.36 -29.23
C LEU A 84 -44.15 10.63 -30.39
N ALA A 85 -44.43 9.34 -30.20
CA ALA A 85 -45.08 8.51 -31.20
C ALA A 85 -46.59 8.51 -30.96
N GLY A 86 -47.36 9.04 -31.91
CA GLY A 86 -48.81 9.14 -31.81
C GLY A 86 -49.54 8.19 -32.75
N SER A 87 -50.72 7.71 -32.35
CA SER A 87 -51.75 7.25 -33.30
C SER A 87 -53.04 8.04 -33.07
N LEU A 88 -53.66 8.52 -34.16
CA LEU A 88 -54.92 9.24 -34.14
C LEU A 88 -55.99 8.32 -34.72
N ALA A 89 -56.97 7.95 -33.89
CA ALA A 89 -58.14 7.19 -34.32
C ALA A 89 -59.13 8.10 -35.08
N LEU A 90 -59.98 7.49 -35.91
CA LEU A 90 -60.97 8.19 -36.74
C LEU A 90 -62.03 8.95 -35.91
N ASP A 91 -62.22 8.57 -34.65
CA ASP A 91 -63.11 9.25 -33.70
C ASP A 91 -62.46 10.47 -33.02
N GLY A 92 -61.21 10.78 -33.37
CA GLY A 92 -60.45 11.88 -32.79
C GLY A 92 -59.64 11.50 -31.55
N THR A 93 -59.67 10.24 -31.10
CA THR A 93 -58.87 9.78 -29.96
C THR A 93 -57.40 9.70 -30.33
N ILE A 94 -56.54 10.29 -29.49
CA ILE A 94 -55.09 10.29 -29.68
C ILE A 94 -54.43 9.40 -28.63
N GLU A 95 -53.66 8.40 -29.08
CA GLU A 95 -52.73 7.64 -28.22
C GLU A 95 -51.32 8.21 -28.40
N LEU A 96 -50.66 8.61 -27.30
CA LEU A 96 -49.30 9.12 -27.29
C LEU A 96 -48.38 8.15 -26.54
N ARG A 97 -47.29 7.74 -27.18
CA ARG A 97 -46.27 6.85 -26.62
C ARG A 97 -44.93 7.58 -26.54
N ARG A 98 -44.25 7.43 -25.40
CA ARG A 98 -42.94 8.01 -25.10
C ARG A 98 -42.02 6.92 -24.60
N ARG A 99 -40.75 6.95 -25.01
CA ARG A 99 -39.72 6.06 -24.49
C ARG A 99 -39.16 6.66 -23.20
N LEU A 100 -39.10 5.87 -22.15
CA LEU A 100 -38.54 6.26 -20.85
C LEU A 100 -37.45 5.23 -20.45
N PRO A 101 -36.37 5.66 -19.79
CA PRO A 101 -35.40 4.76 -19.20
C PRO A 101 -35.93 4.15 -17.90
N ASP A 102 -35.20 3.17 -17.37
CA ASP A 102 -35.39 2.70 -16.00
C ASP A 102 -35.24 3.87 -15.01
N GLU A 103 -36.18 3.95 -14.05
CA GLU A 103 -36.31 5.09 -13.15
C GLU A 103 -35.15 5.19 -12.17
N GLU A 104 -34.77 4.09 -11.51
CA GLU A 104 -33.67 4.08 -10.52
C GLU A 104 -32.34 4.46 -11.18
N ILE A 105 -32.07 3.91 -12.37
CA ILE A 105 -30.89 4.25 -13.16
C ILE A 105 -30.91 5.75 -13.53
N PHE A 106 -32.07 6.28 -13.93
CA PHE A 106 -32.18 7.69 -14.33
C PHE A 106 -32.08 8.67 -13.14
N GLU A 107 -32.67 8.35 -11.99
CA GLU A 107 -32.50 9.10 -10.74
C GLU A 107 -31.03 9.22 -10.35
N SER A 108 -30.30 8.12 -10.49
CA SER A 108 -28.85 8.06 -10.25
C SER A 108 -28.09 9.03 -11.16
N LEU A 109 -28.46 9.14 -12.45
CA LEU A 109 -27.89 10.13 -13.38
C LEU A 109 -28.25 11.56 -12.96
N ALA A 110 -29.53 11.84 -12.70
CA ALA A 110 -30.00 13.17 -12.35
C ALA A 110 -29.35 13.69 -11.04
N ALA A 111 -29.18 12.83 -10.04
CA ALA A 111 -28.45 13.13 -8.82
C ALA A 111 -26.97 13.48 -9.09
N ARG A 112 -26.35 12.81 -10.07
CA ARG A 112 -24.97 13.14 -10.50
C ARG A 112 -24.89 14.52 -11.18
N LEU A 113 -25.92 14.92 -11.91
CA LEU A 113 -25.93 16.20 -12.62
C LEU A 113 -26.25 17.39 -11.72
N ARG A 114 -27.04 17.22 -10.65
CA ARG A 114 -27.51 18.33 -9.79
C ARG A 114 -26.44 19.40 -9.45
N PRO A 115 -25.19 19.06 -9.08
CA PRO A 115 -24.20 20.08 -8.74
C PRO A 115 -23.83 21.04 -9.87
N VAL A 116 -23.98 20.66 -11.14
CA VAL A 116 -23.67 21.56 -12.27
C VAL A 116 -24.79 22.57 -12.53
N LEU A 117 -25.99 22.32 -12.00
CA LEU A 117 -27.18 23.17 -12.18
C LEU A 117 -27.43 24.13 -11.00
N LEU A 118 -26.79 23.90 -9.85
CA LEU A 118 -27.06 24.65 -8.64
C LEU A 118 -26.05 25.80 -8.45
N GLY A 119 -26.52 27.05 -8.50
CA GLY A 119 -25.66 28.24 -8.43
C GLY A 119 -24.76 28.36 -7.18
N SER A 120 -25.16 27.74 -6.06
CA SER A 120 -24.35 27.71 -4.85
C SER A 120 -23.13 26.79 -4.94
N GLU A 121 -23.12 25.83 -5.86
CA GLU A 121 -22.03 24.87 -6.02
C GLU A 121 -20.83 25.50 -6.71
N SER A 122 -19.62 25.03 -6.40
CA SER A 122 -18.41 25.56 -7.04
C SER A 122 -18.31 25.18 -8.52
N ILE A 123 -18.97 24.10 -8.94
CA ILE A 123 -18.97 23.57 -10.31
C ILE A 123 -20.25 23.89 -11.09
N TYR A 124 -20.98 24.92 -10.65
CA TYR A 124 -22.11 25.46 -11.41
C TYR A 124 -21.67 25.83 -12.83
N HIS A 125 -22.45 25.45 -13.85
CA HIS A 125 -22.05 25.58 -15.25
C HIS A 125 -21.62 27.00 -15.66
N GLU A 126 -22.25 28.06 -15.14
CA GLU A 126 -21.80 29.43 -15.42
C GLU A 126 -20.40 29.71 -14.87
N LYS A 127 -20.10 29.26 -13.64
CA LYS A 127 -18.76 29.41 -13.04
C LYS A 127 -17.71 28.66 -13.84
N VAL A 128 -18.05 27.46 -14.33
CA VAL A 128 -17.17 26.64 -15.17
C VAL A 128 -16.90 27.34 -16.51
N LEU A 129 -17.93 27.83 -17.19
CA LEU A 129 -17.77 28.56 -18.45
C LEU A 129 -16.99 29.87 -18.25
N THR A 130 -17.19 30.58 -17.15
CA THR A 130 -16.39 31.76 -16.80
C THR A 130 -14.93 31.40 -16.54
N ALA A 131 -14.66 30.28 -15.87
CA ALA A 131 -13.29 29.79 -15.66
C ALA A 131 -12.62 29.42 -16.99
N ILE A 132 -13.33 28.74 -17.91
CA ILE A 132 -12.85 28.43 -19.27
C ILE A 132 -12.46 29.71 -20.01
N GLU A 133 -13.31 30.73 -20.03
CA GLU A 133 -13.00 32.02 -20.66
C GLU A 133 -11.81 32.71 -20.00
N GLY A 134 -11.73 32.67 -18.68
CA GLY A 134 -10.59 33.20 -17.93
C GLY A 134 -9.27 32.54 -18.33
N THR A 135 -9.28 31.23 -18.56
CA THR A 135 -8.12 30.48 -19.05
C THR A 135 -7.78 30.85 -20.50
N LEU A 136 -8.77 30.90 -21.40
CA LEU A 136 -8.58 31.23 -22.81
C LEU A 136 -8.10 32.68 -23.03
N ALA A 137 -8.56 33.63 -22.21
CA ALA A 137 -8.19 35.04 -22.31
C ALA A 137 -6.70 35.31 -22.05
N LYS A 138 -5.97 34.37 -21.41
CA LYS A 138 -4.52 34.46 -21.16
C LYS A 138 -3.69 34.02 -22.35
N ALA A 139 -4.29 33.30 -23.29
CA ALA A 139 -3.59 32.73 -24.43
C ALA A 139 -3.45 33.77 -25.56
N ASP A 140 -2.41 33.64 -26.39
CA ASP A 140 -2.27 34.51 -27.58
C ASP A 140 -3.35 34.16 -28.60
N THR A 141 -4.41 34.97 -28.66
CA THR A 141 -5.65 34.75 -29.42
C THR A 141 -5.46 34.61 -30.94
N LYS A 142 -4.23 34.71 -31.45
CA LYS A 142 -3.91 34.56 -32.88
C LYS A 142 -3.77 33.10 -33.34
N ALA A 143 -3.68 32.13 -32.43
CA ALA A 143 -3.69 30.72 -32.81
C ALA A 143 -5.10 30.26 -33.18
N LEU A 144 -5.22 29.50 -34.28
CA LEU A 144 -6.50 29.00 -34.80
C LEU A 144 -7.25 28.15 -33.76
N ASP A 145 -6.52 27.30 -33.04
CA ASP A 145 -7.09 26.39 -32.03
C ASP A 145 -7.73 27.12 -30.84
N ILE A 146 -7.19 28.29 -30.46
CA ILE A 146 -7.75 29.13 -29.38
C ILE A 146 -9.06 29.78 -29.85
N SER A 147 -9.11 30.23 -31.10
CA SER A 147 -10.32 30.82 -31.68
C SER A 147 -11.46 29.81 -31.76
N GLU A 148 -11.16 28.55 -32.06
CA GLU A 148 -12.13 27.44 -32.06
C GLU A 148 -12.66 27.17 -30.64
N CYS A 149 -11.78 27.12 -29.64
CA CYS A 149 -12.18 26.96 -28.23
C CYS A 149 -13.09 28.09 -27.74
N LEU A 150 -12.82 29.34 -28.13
CA LEU A 150 -13.66 30.50 -27.81
C LEU A 150 -15.05 30.39 -28.46
N LEU A 151 -15.11 29.97 -29.72
CA LEU A 151 -16.37 29.76 -30.43
C LEU A 151 -17.20 28.65 -29.76
N GLU A 152 -16.56 27.54 -29.39
CA GLU A 152 -17.25 26.44 -28.73
C GLU A 152 -17.70 26.82 -27.31
N THR A 153 -16.90 27.60 -26.58
CA THR A 153 -17.30 28.17 -25.27
C THR A 153 -18.57 29.03 -25.41
N ALA A 154 -18.65 29.87 -26.45
CA ALA A 154 -19.83 30.69 -26.71
C ALA A 154 -21.07 29.85 -27.05
N ARG A 155 -20.91 28.80 -27.87
CA ARG A 155 -21.99 27.83 -28.19
C ARG A 155 -22.48 27.09 -26.96
N LEU A 156 -21.57 26.60 -26.13
CA LEU A 156 -21.91 25.92 -24.88
C LEU A 156 -22.65 26.87 -23.93
N ARG A 157 -22.23 28.13 -23.82
CA ARG A 157 -22.93 29.13 -23.02
C ARG A 157 -24.37 29.35 -23.50
N GLU A 158 -24.59 29.48 -24.81
CA GLU A 158 -25.93 29.61 -25.37
C GLU A 158 -26.81 28.40 -25.05
N ARG A 159 -26.27 27.19 -25.17
CA ARG A 159 -27.00 25.96 -24.86
C ARG A 159 -27.29 25.81 -23.36
N TRP A 160 -26.31 26.11 -22.50
CA TRP A 160 -26.44 26.07 -21.04
C TRP A 160 -27.44 27.09 -20.50
N ALA A 161 -27.59 28.26 -21.14
CA ALA A 161 -28.50 29.32 -20.69
C ALA A 161 -29.97 28.85 -20.57
N ARG A 162 -30.35 27.77 -21.27
CA ARG A 162 -31.67 27.13 -21.22
C ARG A 162 -31.95 26.37 -19.92
N PHE A 163 -30.91 26.07 -19.13
CA PHE A 163 -30.97 25.22 -17.94
C PHE A 163 -30.75 26.00 -16.64
N THR A 164 -30.89 27.33 -16.68
CA THR A 164 -30.74 28.19 -15.51
C THR A 164 -32.00 28.17 -14.65
N SER A 165 -31.83 28.05 -13.32
CA SER A 165 -32.96 27.94 -12.38
C SER A 165 -33.86 29.17 -12.31
N THR A 166 -33.44 30.29 -12.92
CA THR A 166 -34.13 31.57 -13.00
C THR A 166 -34.81 31.80 -14.35
N ASN A 167 -34.63 30.91 -15.32
CA ASN A 167 -35.20 31.02 -16.66
C ASN A 167 -35.96 29.74 -17.01
N LEU A 168 -37.08 29.51 -16.32
CA LEU A 168 -37.94 28.33 -16.52
C LEU A 168 -38.88 28.48 -17.71
N VAL A 169 -38.32 28.88 -18.85
CA VAL A 169 -39.02 28.93 -20.14
C VAL A 169 -39.29 27.52 -20.68
N ASP A 170 -40.18 27.45 -21.67
CA ASP A 170 -40.41 26.23 -22.45
C ASP A 170 -39.09 25.79 -23.09
N HIS A 171 -38.58 24.63 -22.67
CA HIS A 171 -37.40 24.03 -23.28
C HIS A 171 -37.81 23.30 -24.56
N ARG A 172 -38.90 22.54 -24.52
CA ARG A 172 -39.45 21.83 -25.68
C ARG A 172 -40.96 21.93 -25.78
N TYR A 173 -41.66 21.88 -24.65
CA TYR A 173 -43.12 21.90 -24.63
C TYR A 173 -43.66 22.44 -23.31
N SER A 174 -44.96 22.67 -23.31
CA SER A 174 -45.73 23.19 -22.19
C SER A 174 -47.02 22.38 -22.08
N VAL A 175 -47.48 22.09 -20.86
CA VAL A 175 -48.68 21.28 -20.62
C VAL A 175 -49.65 22.01 -19.71
N GLY A 176 -50.90 22.10 -20.17
CA GLY A 176 -52.06 22.40 -19.33
C GLY A 176 -52.99 21.18 -19.29
N SER A 177 -53.79 21.06 -18.24
CA SER A 177 -54.82 20.02 -18.18
C SER A 177 -56.10 20.55 -17.55
N VAL A 178 -57.23 19.97 -17.93
CA VAL A 178 -58.55 20.22 -17.34
C VAL A 178 -59.31 18.91 -17.38
N LYS A 179 -60.13 18.63 -16.36
CA LYS A 179 -60.99 17.44 -16.39
C LYS A 179 -62.03 17.57 -17.51
N VAL A 180 -62.56 16.43 -17.97
CA VAL A 180 -63.55 16.36 -19.07
C VAL A 180 -64.82 17.16 -18.75
N ASP A 181 -65.16 17.27 -17.46
CA ASP A 181 -66.28 18.09 -16.96
C ASP A 181 -65.94 19.59 -16.83
N GLY A 182 -64.75 20.02 -17.26
CA GLY A 182 -64.28 21.39 -17.19
C GLY A 182 -63.73 21.82 -15.82
N THR A 183 -63.68 20.91 -14.85
CA THR A 183 -63.20 21.22 -13.49
C THR A 183 -61.70 21.07 -13.35
N GLU A 184 -61.12 21.70 -12.32
CA GLU A 184 -59.69 21.63 -11.98
C GLU A 184 -58.73 22.00 -13.12
N PRO A 185 -58.84 23.19 -13.72
CA PRO A 185 -57.86 23.63 -14.72
C PRO A 185 -56.49 23.82 -14.08
N VAL A 186 -55.51 23.07 -14.56
CA VAL A 186 -54.08 23.31 -14.30
C VAL A 186 -53.57 24.26 -15.37
N SER A 187 -53.17 25.45 -14.93
CA SER A 187 -52.48 26.44 -15.76
C SER A 187 -51.29 25.83 -16.49
N GLN A 188 -51.01 26.28 -17.71
CA GLN A 188 -49.86 25.84 -18.50
C GLN A 188 -48.55 25.87 -17.69
N VAL A 189 -47.81 24.76 -17.71
CA VAL A 189 -46.52 24.58 -17.05
C VAL A 189 -45.49 24.12 -18.08
N SER A 190 -44.28 24.70 -18.06
CA SER A 190 -43.20 24.29 -18.95
C SER A 190 -42.60 22.93 -18.58
N ASP A 191 -42.02 22.24 -19.54
CA ASP A 191 -41.26 21.00 -19.31
C ASP A 191 -40.08 21.20 -18.35
N SER A 192 -39.40 22.36 -18.38
CA SER A 192 -38.36 22.72 -17.40
C SER A 192 -38.92 22.78 -15.96
N GLN A 193 -40.10 23.36 -15.77
CA GLN A 193 -40.77 23.40 -14.46
C GLN A 193 -41.16 21.99 -14.00
N LEU A 194 -41.62 21.14 -14.91
CA LEU A 194 -41.97 19.75 -14.63
C LEU A 194 -40.73 18.91 -14.26
N ALA A 195 -39.64 19.05 -15.00
CA ALA A 195 -38.37 18.35 -14.75
C ALA A 195 -37.77 18.71 -13.39
N LEU A 196 -37.75 20.00 -13.04
CA LEU A 196 -37.26 20.46 -11.74
C LEU A 196 -38.23 20.13 -10.60
N ALA A 197 -39.54 20.09 -10.85
CA ALA A 197 -40.51 19.61 -9.87
C ALA A 197 -40.30 18.12 -9.58
N TRP A 198 -39.96 17.30 -10.57
CA TRP A 198 -39.57 15.91 -10.35
C TRP A 198 -38.30 15.80 -9.51
N LEU A 199 -37.19 16.43 -9.96
CA LEU A 199 -35.92 16.34 -9.25
C LEU A 199 -36.04 16.80 -7.80
N TYR A 200 -36.73 17.91 -7.54
CA TYR A 200 -36.79 18.49 -6.21
C TYR A 200 -37.97 18.06 -5.36
N GLY A 201 -39.07 17.60 -5.95
CA GLY A 201 -40.28 17.21 -5.22
C GLY A 201 -40.48 15.72 -5.07
N ASP A 202 -40.00 14.94 -6.03
CA ASP A 202 -40.13 13.49 -6.00
C ASP A 202 -38.82 12.84 -5.50
N LEU A 203 -37.64 13.41 -5.82
CA LEU A 203 -36.34 12.81 -5.46
C LEU A 203 -35.63 13.46 -4.26
N VAL A 204 -35.58 14.79 -4.15
CA VAL A 204 -34.66 15.49 -3.21
C VAL A 204 -35.34 16.12 -1.99
N HIS A 205 -36.50 16.75 -2.14
CA HIS A 205 -37.20 17.42 -1.04
C HIS A 205 -38.67 17.01 -0.99
N VAL A 206 -39.22 16.97 0.23
CA VAL A 206 -40.66 16.77 0.44
C VAL A 206 -41.46 18.03 0.03
N ASP A 207 -40.89 19.23 0.24
CA ASP A 207 -41.57 20.50 -0.02
C ASP A 207 -40.95 21.29 -1.19
N VAL A 208 -41.64 21.32 -2.32
CA VAL A 208 -41.24 22.11 -3.49
C VAL A 208 -41.58 23.59 -3.31
N LYS A 209 -40.55 24.44 -3.37
CA LYS A 209 -40.67 25.91 -3.27
C LYS A 209 -40.27 26.61 -4.57
N GLY A 210 -40.70 27.85 -4.72
CA GLY A 210 -40.30 28.74 -5.83
C GLY A 210 -40.97 28.40 -7.17
N GLU A 211 -40.30 28.78 -8.26
CA GLU A 211 -40.84 28.78 -9.63
C GLU A 211 -41.12 27.37 -10.21
N LYS A 212 -40.60 26.32 -9.56
CA LYS A 212 -40.85 24.90 -9.89
C LYS A 212 -42.12 24.33 -9.23
N LYS A 213 -42.72 25.02 -8.25
CA LYS A 213 -43.94 24.57 -7.56
C LYS A 213 -45.14 24.32 -8.49
N PRO A 214 -45.40 25.09 -9.56
CA PRO A 214 -46.50 24.82 -10.48
C PRO A 214 -46.45 23.40 -11.07
N GLY A 215 -45.27 22.85 -11.31
CA GLY A 215 -45.09 21.50 -11.85
C GLY A 215 -45.63 20.39 -10.95
N THR A 216 -45.74 20.60 -9.64
CA THR A 216 -46.28 19.58 -8.71
C THR A 216 -47.79 19.37 -8.88
N ARG A 217 -48.47 20.23 -9.64
CA ARG A 217 -49.91 20.11 -9.94
C ARG A 217 -50.21 19.07 -11.00
N LEU A 218 -49.23 18.68 -11.82
CA LEU A 218 -49.36 17.56 -12.75
C LEU A 218 -48.87 16.24 -12.14
N PRO A 219 -49.39 15.09 -12.59
CA PRO A 219 -49.00 13.78 -12.07
C PRO A 219 -47.51 13.48 -12.23
N MET A 220 -46.95 12.65 -11.34
CA MET A 220 -45.53 12.23 -11.35
C MET A 220 -45.06 11.75 -12.72
N LYS A 221 -45.87 10.98 -13.46
CA LYS A 221 -45.52 10.49 -14.81
C LYS A 221 -45.21 11.62 -15.81
N GLU A 222 -45.91 12.75 -15.73
CA GLU A 222 -45.66 13.91 -16.61
C GLU A 222 -44.38 14.62 -16.18
N ARG A 223 -44.15 14.71 -14.86
CA ARG A 223 -42.91 15.28 -14.30
C ARG A 223 -41.68 14.45 -14.69
N TYR A 224 -41.75 13.13 -14.52
CA TYR A 224 -40.68 12.21 -14.94
C TYR A 224 -40.46 12.25 -16.44
N SER A 225 -41.54 12.24 -17.24
CA SER A 225 -41.43 12.34 -18.71
C SER A 225 -40.78 13.66 -19.18
N ALA A 226 -40.91 14.75 -18.44
CA ALA A 226 -40.21 16.01 -18.72
C ALA A 226 -38.75 15.98 -18.22
N ALA A 227 -38.49 15.31 -17.10
CA ALA A 227 -37.15 15.15 -16.54
C ALA A 227 -36.21 14.37 -17.48
N VAL A 228 -36.73 13.34 -18.17
CA VAL A 228 -35.94 12.49 -19.08
C VAL A 228 -35.17 13.31 -20.14
N PRO A 229 -35.81 14.05 -21.04
CA PRO A 229 -35.08 14.84 -22.04
C PRO A 229 -34.26 15.96 -21.40
N TYR A 230 -34.76 16.60 -20.33
CA TYR A 230 -34.08 17.69 -19.64
C TYR A 230 -32.71 17.27 -19.08
N PHE A 231 -32.66 16.23 -18.25
CA PHE A 231 -31.39 15.79 -17.67
C PHE A 231 -30.51 15.01 -18.65
N SER A 232 -31.09 14.42 -19.70
CA SER A 232 -30.30 13.83 -20.79
C SER A 232 -29.53 14.91 -21.56
N ASP A 233 -30.18 16.04 -21.87
CA ASP A 233 -29.50 17.20 -22.48
C ASP A 233 -28.40 17.76 -21.57
N VAL A 234 -28.67 17.89 -20.26
CA VAL A 234 -27.66 18.36 -19.28
C VAL A 234 -26.46 17.42 -19.22
N ALA A 235 -26.66 16.11 -19.29
CA ALA A 235 -25.57 15.13 -19.34
C ALA A 235 -24.72 15.27 -20.61
N LEU A 236 -25.36 15.47 -21.78
CA LEU A 236 -24.65 15.73 -23.03
C LEU A 236 -23.87 17.04 -22.97
N LEU A 237 -24.45 18.11 -22.42
CA LEU A 237 -23.75 19.37 -22.22
C LEU A 237 -22.56 19.25 -21.28
N CYS A 238 -22.67 18.44 -20.24
CA CYS A 238 -21.54 18.12 -19.36
C CYS A 238 -20.41 17.41 -20.11
N ALA A 239 -20.75 16.46 -20.98
CA ALA A 239 -19.77 15.78 -21.82
C ALA A 239 -19.09 16.75 -22.78
N ASP A 240 -19.85 17.56 -23.53
CA ASP A 240 -19.31 18.55 -24.46
C ASP A 240 -18.40 19.57 -23.76
N THR A 241 -18.79 20.03 -22.57
CA THR A 241 -17.98 20.95 -21.75
C THR A 241 -16.70 20.28 -21.24
N PHE A 242 -16.78 18.99 -20.89
CA PHE A 242 -15.62 18.22 -20.45
C PHE A 242 -14.60 18.02 -21.58
N GLU A 243 -15.05 17.67 -22.78
CA GLU A 243 -14.20 17.56 -23.97
C GLU A 243 -13.49 18.89 -24.29
N LEU A 244 -14.19 20.03 -24.19
CA LEU A 244 -13.57 21.34 -24.36
C LEU A 244 -12.46 21.59 -23.32
N ILE A 245 -12.67 21.23 -22.06
CA ILE A 245 -11.65 21.39 -21.02
C ILE A 245 -10.41 20.51 -21.30
N LEU A 246 -10.62 19.28 -21.79
CA LEU A 246 -9.52 18.41 -22.21
C LEU A 246 -8.75 19.01 -23.39
N ALA A 247 -9.46 19.53 -24.40
CA ALA A 247 -8.83 20.21 -25.54
C ALA A 247 -7.98 21.42 -25.09
N ILE A 248 -8.49 22.22 -24.14
CA ILE A 248 -7.74 23.35 -23.56
C ILE A 248 -6.50 22.88 -22.79
N SER A 249 -6.61 21.75 -22.06
CA SER A 249 -5.47 21.13 -21.37
C SER A 249 -4.42 20.62 -22.35
N ASP A 250 -4.84 20.00 -23.47
CA ASP A 250 -3.95 19.49 -24.52
C ASP A 250 -3.19 20.61 -25.25
N LEU A 251 -3.78 21.81 -25.34
CA LEU A 251 -3.12 23.02 -25.82
C LEU A 251 -2.09 23.59 -24.82
N GLY A 252 -1.97 23.01 -23.63
CA GLY A 252 -1.04 23.44 -22.58
C GLY A 252 -1.48 24.71 -21.85
N LEU A 253 -2.74 25.11 -21.99
CA LEU A 253 -3.29 26.33 -21.37
C LEU A 253 -3.83 26.09 -19.95
N LEU A 254 -4.05 24.82 -19.59
CA LEU A 254 -4.55 24.40 -18.29
C LEU A 254 -3.79 23.15 -17.83
N ASP A 255 -3.27 23.19 -16.60
CA ASP A 255 -2.76 21.99 -15.94
C ASP A 255 -3.83 21.43 -15.00
N LEU A 256 -4.41 20.29 -15.37
CA LEU A 256 -5.41 19.60 -14.57
C LEU A 256 -4.80 18.77 -13.43
N GLY A 257 -3.52 18.40 -13.53
CA GLY A 257 -2.87 17.43 -12.64
C GLY A 257 -3.38 15.99 -12.81
N SER A 258 -2.57 15.02 -12.38
CA SER A 258 -2.92 13.59 -12.47
C SER A 258 -4.11 13.22 -11.58
N GLU A 259 -4.31 13.91 -10.45
CA GLU A 259 -5.45 13.65 -9.57
C GLU A 259 -6.79 13.85 -10.29
N ALA A 260 -6.97 14.93 -11.06
CA ALA A 260 -8.22 15.18 -11.77
C ALA A 260 -8.45 14.16 -12.90
N LEU A 261 -7.38 13.72 -13.58
CA LEU A 261 -7.44 12.90 -14.79
C LEU A 261 -7.43 11.39 -14.52
N GLU A 262 -6.75 10.95 -13.47
CA GLU A 262 -6.43 9.53 -13.24
C GLU A 262 -7.07 8.97 -11.97
N ALA A 263 -7.43 9.81 -10.99
CA ALA A 263 -8.03 9.31 -9.75
C ALA A 263 -9.27 8.45 -10.07
N PRO A 264 -9.45 7.29 -9.40
CA PRO A 264 -10.65 6.48 -9.55
C PRO A 264 -11.90 7.26 -9.14
N VAL A 265 -12.86 7.39 -10.06
CA VAL A 265 -14.15 8.09 -9.82
C VAL A 265 -15.33 7.14 -9.57
N VAL A 266 -15.08 5.83 -9.71
CA VAL A 266 -16.02 4.74 -9.43
C VAL A 266 -15.27 3.63 -8.70
N VAL A 267 -15.95 2.97 -7.75
CA VAL A 267 -15.37 1.85 -6.99
C VAL A 267 -15.29 0.60 -7.85
N GLY A 268 -16.32 0.30 -8.65
CA GLY A 268 -16.32 -0.79 -9.63
C GLY A 268 -16.10 -2.21 -9.07
N LEU A 269 -16.08 -2.34 -7.75
CA LEU A 269 -15.83 -3.57 -7.01
C LEU A 269 -17.00 -3.84 -6.06
N ASP A 270 -17.33 -5.11 -5.90
CA ASP A 270 -18.28 -5.64 -4.91
C ASP A 270 -17.62 -5.86 -3.54
N GLU A 271 -16.28 -5.95 -3.50
CA GLU A 271 -15.49 -6.13 -2.29
C GLU A 271 -14.22 -5.25 -2.30
N LEU A 272 -13.86 -4.67 -1.14
CA LEU A 272 -12.61 -3.95 -0.93
C LEU A 272 -11.64 -4.84 -0.14
N THR A 273 -10.63 -5.37 -0.80
CA THR A 273 -9.55 -6.13 -0.14
C THR A 273 -8.41 -5.19 0.23
N SER A 274 -7.98 -5.20 1.50
CA SER A 274 -6.78 -4.50 1.98
C SER A 274 -5.88 -5.50 2.71
N THR A 275 -4.60 -5.55 2.33
CA THR A 275 -3.60 -6.40 2.97
C THR A 275 -2.82 -5.59 3.98
N GLY A 276 -2.75 -6.05 5.23
CA GLY A 276 -2.02 -5.38 6.30
C GLY A 276 -1.68 -6.32 7.46
N LEU A 277 -0.75 -5.89 8.30
CA LEU A 277 -0.45 -6.55 9.57
C LEU A 277 -1.40 -6.00 10.64
N ALA A 278 -1.89 -6.89 11.50
CA ALA A 278 -2.72 -6.52 12.65
C ALA A 278 -1.93 -6.72 13.94
N PHE A 279 -2.14 -5.84 14.92
CA PHE A 279 -1.51 -5.90 16.24
C PHE A 279 -2.58 -5.80 17.33
N ILE A 280 -2.35 -6.43 18.48
CA ILE A 280 -3.20 -6.38 19.67
C ILE A 280 -2.42 -5.92 20.89
N ALA A 281 -3.11 -5.27 21.83
CA ALA A 281 -2.59 -4.84 23.12
C ALA A 281 -3.65 -5.04 24.22
N PRO A 282 -3.27 -5.04 25.52
CA PRO A 282 -4.22 -5.08 26.62
C PRO A 282 -5.25 -3.94 26.55
N ALA A 283 -6.51 -4.25 26.90
CA ALA A 283 -7.56 -3.25 26.96
C ALA A 283 -7.28 -2.20 28.06
N GLY A 284 -7.46 -0.92 27.74
CA GLY A 284 -7.26 0.19 28.69
C GLY A 284 -5.88 0.86 28.65
N GLY A 285 -5.08 0.62 27.60
CA GLY A 285 -3.87 1.40 27.35
C GLY A 285 -4.16 2.84 26.90
N ASP A 286 -3.34 3.78 27.34
CA ASP A 286 -3.42 5.19 26.95
C ASP A 286 -2.91 5.36 25.51
N GLU A 287 -3.83 5.70 24.61
CA GLU A 287 -3.66 6.03 23.18
C GLU A 287 -3.11 4.94 22.23
N MET A 288 -3.63 4.94 20.99
CA MET A 288 -3.11 4.12 19.90
C MET A 288 -1.74 4.68 19.48
N PRO A 289 -0.66 3.89 19.54
CA PRO A 289 0.68 4.40 19.27
C PRO A 289 0.84 4.77 17.80
N ALA A 290 1.68 5.77 17.54
CA ALA A 290 2.18 6.01 16.20
C ALA A 290 3.10 4.84 15.81
N PHE A 291 2.71 4.08 14.79
CA PHE A 291 3.57 3.05 14.21
C PHE A 291 4.61 3.74 13.31
N ASP A 292 5.84 3.87 13.80
CA ASP A 292 6.96 4.18 12.93
C ASP A 292 7.45 2.89 12.26
N ILE A 293 6.86 2.59 11.10
CA ILE A 293 7.19 1.43 10.26
C ILE A 293 8.69 1.41 9.91
N ALA A 294 9.37 2.56 9.85
CA ALA A 294 10.78 2.64 9.52
C ALA A 294 11.70 2.21 10.67
N SER A 295 11.22 2.27 11.92
CA SER A 295 12.00 1.86 13.09
C SER A 295 11.89 0.37 13.41
N GLY A 296 10.89 -0.34 12.85
CA GLY A 296 10.62 -1.75 13.13
C GLY A 296 10.23 -2.08 14.58
N ALA A 297 10.26 -1.10 15.49
CA ALA A 297 10.06 -1.31 16.91
C ALA A 297 8.58 -1.26 17.27
N LEU A 298 8.04 -2.40 17.70
CA LEU A 298 6.68 -2.46 18.24
C LEU A 298 6.63 -1.73 19.61
N PRO A 299 5.63 -0.86 19.82
CA PRO A 299 5.40 -0.24 21.13
C PRO A 299 5.24 -1.30 22.23
N ALA A 300 5.73 -0.98 23.43
CA ALA A 300 5.68 -1.90 24.56
C ALA A 300 4.22 -2.36 24.83
N GLY A 301 4.03 -3.67 24.90
CA GLY A 301 2.71 -4.29 25.14
C GLY A 301 1.91 -4.62 23.88
N PHE A 302 2.34 -4.18 22.69
CA PHE A 302 1.74 -4.59 21.43
C PHE A 302 2.37 -5.88 20.91
N LYS A 303 1.53 -6.80 20.42
CA LYS A 303 1.95 -8.05 19.77
C LYS A 303 1.26 -8.18 18.43
N GLN A 304 1.92 -8.78 17.45
CA GLN A 304 1.28 -9.11 16.19
C GLN A 304 0.14 -10.11 16.42
N LEU A 305 -1.03 -9.81 15.86
CA LEU A 305 -2.20 -10.68 15.90
C LEU A 305 -1.98 -11.84 14.93
N THR A 306 -1.56 -12.98 15.47
CA THR A 306 -1.46 -14.25 14.75
C THR A 306 -2.71 -15.11 15.00
N VAL A 307 -2.86 -16.22 14.26
CA VAL A 307 -3.94 -17.19 14.50
C VAL A 307 -3.89 -17.72 15.94
N THR A 308 -2.68 -17.98 16.46
CA THR A 308 -2.48 -18.40 17.85
C THR A 308 -3.00 -17.34 18.84
N GLU A 309 -2.65 -16.06 18.63
CA GLU A 309 -3.12 -14.97 19.50
C GLU A 309 -4.64 -14.78 19.41
N LEU A 310 -5.22 -14.92 18.22
CA LEU A 310 -6.67 -14.87 18.01
C LEU A 310 -7.39 -15.99 18.79
N LEU A 311 -6.88 -17.22 18.74
CA LEU A 311 -7.44 -18.34 19.50
C LEU A 311 -7.35 -18.12 21.02
N ARG A 312 -6.24 -17.52 21.49
CA ARG A 312 -5.96 -17.24 22.91
C ARG A 312 -6.79 -16.12 23.52
N LEU A 313 -7.49 -15.31 22.71
CA LEU A 313 -8.45 -14.32 23.23
C LEU A 313 -9.56 -14.98 24.07
N ASN A 314 -9.87 -16.25 23.79
CA ASN A 314 -10.72 -17.06 24.65
C ASN A 314 -9.87 -17.88 25.63
N GLN A 315 -10.03 -17.61 26.94
CA GLN A 315 -9.28 -18.29 27.99
C GLN A 315 -9.40 -19.82 27.92
N LYS A 316 -10.55 -20.36 27.48
CA LYS A 316 -10.81 -21.81 27.35
C LYS A 316 -10.02 -22.50 26.23
N ASN A 317 -9.40 -21.71 25.35
CA ASN A 317 -8.59 -22.19 24.24
C ASN A 317 -7.09 -22.11 24.56
N ARG A 318 -6.69 -21.67 25.75
CA ARG A 318 -5.27 -21.64 26.13
C ARG A 318 -4.81 -23.06 26.53
N VAL A 319 -3.66 -23.46 26.00
CA VAL A 319 -2.98 -24.70 26.40
C VAL A 319 -1.52 -24.39 26.71
N GLN A 320 -1.04 -24.93 27.82
CA GLN A 320 0.38 -24.97 28.15
C GLN A 320 0.95 -26.32 27.72
N VAL A 321 2.10 -26.29 27.06
CA VAL A 321 2.82 -27.47 26.60
C VAL A 321 4.15 -27.53 27.31
N ARG A 322 4.32 -28.51 28.19
CA ARG A 322 5.54 -28.72 28.98
C ARG A 322 6.35 -29.88 28.42
N LEU A 323 7.63 -29.63 28.20
CA LEU A 323 8.61 -30.62 27.78
C LEU A 323 9.43 -31.02 29.01
N GLU A 324 9.34 -32.29 29.42
CA GLU A 324 9.95 -32.80 30.65
C GLU A 324 10.97 -33.90 30.37
N ALA A 325 12.08 -33.89 31.10
CA ALA A 325 13.07 -34.96 31.11
C ALA A 325 12.56 -36.20 31.87
N ALA A 326 13.28 -37.33 31.74
CA ALA A 326 12.89 -38.60 32.36
C ALA A 326 12.87 -38.56 33.91
N ASP A 327 13.59 -37.62 34.50
CA ASP A 327 13.63 -37.36 35.95
C ASP A 327 12.53 -36.38 36.42
N GLY A 328 11.68 -35.89 35.50
CA GLY A 328 10.61 -34.94 35.75
C GLY A 328 11.04 -33.47 35.73
N ASN A 329 12.30 -33.16 35.42
CA ASN A 329 12.75 -31.79 35.30
C ASN A 329 12.19 -31.12 34.03
N LEU A 330 11.72 -29.88 34.17
CA LEU A 330 11.21 -29.07 33.06
C LEU A 330 12.37 -28.64 32.14
N ILE A 331 12.27 -28.97 30.86
CA ILE A 331 13.22 -28.55 29.82
C ILE A 331 12.76 -27.22 29.20
N ALA A 332 11.49 -27.15 28.81
CA ALA A 332 10.90 -25.97 28.20
C ALA A 332 9.38 -25.95 28.39
N GLU A 333 8.81 -24.74 28.36
CA GLU A 333 7.36 -24.52 28.39
C GLU A 333 6.98 -23.64 27.20
N HIS A 334 5.95 -24.07 26.46
CA HIS A 334 5.40 -23.35 25.33
C HIS A 334 3.91 -23.11 25.58
N GLU A 335 3.43 -21.92 25.23
CA GLU A 335 2.00 -21.68 25.18
C GLU A 335 1.46 -22.03 23.78
N GLY A 336 0.20 -22.44 23.71
CA GLY A 336 -0.50 -22.76 22.46
C GLY A 336 -1.96 -22.32 22.46
N GLY A 337 -2.67 -22.60 21.37
CA GLY A 337 -4.12 -22.39 21.22
C GLY A 337 -4.82 -23.70 20.84
N VAL A 338 -5.97 -24.00 21.46
CA VAL A 338 -6.75 -25.21 21.18
C VAL A 338 -8.06 -24.87 20.48
N THR A 339 -8.35 -25.57 19.39
CA THR A 339 -9.70 -25.66 18.84
C THR A 339 -10.31 -27.01 19.15
N ARG A 340 -11.60 -27.02 19.50
CA ARG A 340 -12.36 -28.23 19.86
C ARG A 340 -13.43 -28.45 18.82
N ASN A 341 -13.42 -29.61 18.17
CA ASN A 341 -14.47 -30.02 17.26
C ASN A 341 -15.12 -31.32 17.76
N ARG A 342 -16.45 -31.41 17.62
CA ARG A 342 -17.23 -32.58 18.01
C ARG A 342 -18.03 -33.06 16.82
N ASN A 343 -17.82 -34.31 16.42
CA ASN A 343 -18.62 -34.96 15.39
C ASN A 343 -19.15 -36.29 15.92
N GLY A 344 -20.39 -36.30 16.39
CA GLY A 344 -21.00 -37.47 17.03
C GLY A 344 -20.31 -37.85 18.35
N THR A 345 -19.78 -39.09 18.42
CA THR A 345 -19.04 -39.67 19.56
C THR A 345 -17.54 -39.42 19.50
N THR A 346 -17.03 -38.95 18.36
CA THR A 346 -15.61 -38.64 18.16
C THR A 346 -15.35 -37.17 18.49
N HIS A 347 -14.38 -36.94 19.35
CA HIS A 347 -13.89 -35.63 19.74
C HIS A 347 -12.51 -35.40 19.13
N ALA A 348 -12.32 -34.24 18.50
CA ALA A 348 -11.04 -33.83 17.92
C ALA A 348 -10.58 -32.52 18.56
N TRP A 349 -9.36 -32.53 19.10
CA TRP A 349 -8.72 -31.37 19.69
C TRP A 349 -7.48 -31.05 18.89
N ARG A 350 -7.33 -29.80 18.48
CA ARG A 350 -6.15 -29.34 17.73
C ARG A 350 -5.44 -28.28 18.54
N ALA A 351 -4.27 -28.61 19.06
CA ALA A 351 -3.39 -27.69 19.78
C ALA A 351 -2.34 -27.15 18.82
N LEU A 352 -2.37 -25.85 18.53
CA LEU A 352 -1.34 -25.14 17.77
C LEU A 352 -0.25 -24.65 18.75
N VAL A 353 0.95 -25.17 18.58
CA VAL A 353 2.15 -24.94 19.40
C VAL A 353 3.22 -24.30 18.51
N ALA A 354 4.01 -23.38 19.08
CA ALA A 354 5.08 -22.66 18.35
C ALA A 354 4.61 -21.97 17.05
N GLY A 355 3.30 -21.67 16.93
CA GLY A 355 2.70 -21.01 15.77
C GLY A 355 2.58 -21.85 14.49
N ALA A 356 3.15 -23.06 14.44
CA ALA A 356 3.16 -23.90 13.24
C ALA A 356 3.09 -25.42 13.50
N ILE A 357 3.03 -25.88 14.75
CA ILE A 357 2.94 -27.32 15.06
C ILE A 357 1.54 -27.62 15.58
N THR A 358 0.77 -28.38 14.82
CA THR A 358 -0.57 -28.81 15.22
C THR A 358 -0.53 -30.22 15.78
N TYR A 359 -0.86 -30.38 17.05
CA TYR A 359 -1.19 -31.67 17.65
C TYR A 359 -2.69 -31.91 17.55
N GLU A 360 -3.10 -32.84 16.70
CA GLU A 360 -4.48 -33.30 16.60
C GLU A 360 -4.66 -34.56 17.44
N LEU A 361 -5.44 -34.43 18.51
CA LEU A 361 -5.86 -35.53 19.37
C LEU A 361 -7.28 -35.91 19.00
N THR A 362 -7.47 -37.16 18.58
CA THR A 362 -8.79 -37.73 18.32
C THR A 362 -9.07 -38.84 19.31
N PHE A 363 -10.23 -38.82 19.94
CA PHE A 363 -10.65 -39.84 20.89
C PHE A 363 -12.15 -40.08 20.81
N ASP A 364 -12.56 -41.32 21.05
CA ASP A 364 -13.96 -41.71 21.13
C ASP A 364 -14.41 -41.73 22.60
N VAL A 365 -15.66 -41.33 22.84
CA VAL A 365 -16.27 -41.38 24.18
C VAL A 365 -17.44 -42.35 24.16
N GLU A 366 -17.31 -43.47 24.86
CA GLU A 366 -18.39 -44.43 25.09
C GLU A 366 -18.65 -44.60 26.58
N ALA A 367 -19.92 -44.45 27.00
CA ALA A 367 -20.36 -44.67 28.39
C ALA A 367 -19.45 -44.00 29.45
N ASP A 368 -19.06 -42.75 29.21
CA ASP A 368 -18.19 -41.94 30.09
C ASP A 368 -16.74 -42.46 30.22
N ARG A 369 -16.28 -43.28 29.25
CA ARG A 369 -14.89 -43.72 29.11
C ARG A 369 -14.27 -43.20 27.83
N LEU A 370 -13.07 -42.65 27.95
CA LEU A 370 -12.20 -42.28 26.82
C LEU A 370 -11.60 -43.54 26.20
N LEU A 371 -11.84 -43.73 24.90
CA LEU A 371 -11.28 -44.85 24.12
C LEU A 371 -10.20 -44.32 23.16
N GLN A 372 -9.03 -44.98 23.21
CA GLN A 372 -7.90 -44.87 22.29
C GLN A 372 -7.61 -43.44 21.75
N PRO A 373 -7.01 -42.55 22.56
CA PRO A 373 -6.56 -41.27 22.06
C PRO A 373 -5.48 -41.48 20.98
N ARG A 374 -5.79 -41.10 19.75
CA ARG A 374 -4.81 -41.03 18.66
C ARG A 374 -4.30 -39.60 18.61
N CYS A 375 -2.98 -39.46 18.72
CA CYS A 375 -2.31 -38.18 18.58
C CYS A 375 -1.54 -38.17 17.27
N THR A 376 -1.87 -37.23 16.39
CA THR A 376 -1.11 -36.96 15.17
C THR A 376 -0.50 -35.57 15.28
N MET A 377 0.80 -35.48 15.01
CA MET A 377 1.52 -34.22 14.94
C MET A 377 1.67 -33.85 13.46
N THR A 378 1.27 -32.63 13.10
CA THR A 378 1.42 -32.08 11.75
C THR A 378 2.09 -30.73 11.80
N PHE A 379 2.95 -30.46 10.83
CA PHE A 379 3.59 -29.16 10.66
C PHE A 379 2.79 -28.35 9.64
N GLU A 380 2.33 -27.18 10.08
CA GLU A 380 1.78 -26.16 9.20
C GLU A 380 2.91 -25.52 8.39
N THR A 381 2.57 -24.95 7.24
CA THR A 381 3.53 -24.21 6.41
C THR A 381 4.06 -23.01 7.17
N VAL A 382 5.35 -23.01 7.50
CA VAL A 382 6.05 -21.83 8.02
C VAL A 382 6.18 -20.78 6.92
N SER A 383 5.99 -19.51 7.28
CA SER A 383 6.05 -18.38 6.33
C SER A 383 7.10 -17.33 6.67
N THR A 384 7.70 -17.41 7.87
CA THR A 384 8.75 -16.48 8.33
C THR A 384 9.88 -17.23 9.04
N ASN A 385 11.09 -16.66 9.04
CA ASN A 385 12.24 -17.22 9.73
C ASN A 385 12.02 -17.30 11.25
N GLU A 386 11.24 -16.37 11.82
CA GLU A 386 10.84 -16.41 13.24
C GLU A 386 9.94 -17.63 13.55
N MET A 387 8.94 -17.92 12.71
CA MET A 387 8.13 -19.14 12.85
C MET A 387 8.98 -20.40 12.71
N ALA A 388 9.89 -20.42 11.72
CA ALA A 388 10.81 -21.55 11.53
C ALA A 388 11.75 -21.74 12.74
N LEU A 389 12.23 -20.65 13.34
CA LEU A 389 13.07 -20.68 14.54
C LEU A 389 12.32 -21.29 15.73
N GLU A 390 11.07 -20.87 15.97
CA GLU A 390 10.27 -21.39 17.07
C GLU A 390 9.94 -22.88 16.89
N VAL A 391 9.70 -23.33 15.65
CA VAL A 391 9.58 -24.76 15.33
C VAL A 391 10.88 -25.50 15.64
N ALA A 392 12.03 -25.02 15.13
CA ALA A 392 13.31 -25.68 15.33
C ALA A 392 13.71 -25.77 16.82
N ARG A 393 13.40 -24.73 17.61
CA ARG A 393 13.60 -24.73 19.06
C ARG A 393 12.71 -25.77 19.74
N PHE A 394 11.42 -25.80 19.39
CA PHE A 394 10.50 -26.78 19.91
C PHE A 394 10.96 -28.21 19.59
N GLU A 395 11.34 -28.50 18.35
CA GLU A 395 11.82 -29.83 17.94
C GLU A 395 13.08 -30.24 18.72
N ARG A 396 14.04 -29.33 18.86
CA ARG A 396 15.25 -29.55 19.65
C ARG A 396 14.90 -29.88 21.10
N ASP A 397 14.06 -29.06 21.73
CA ASP A 397 13.70 -29.22 23.14
C ASP A 397 12.85 -30.48 23.35
N ALA A 398 11.96 -30.80 22.41
CA ALA A 398 11.17 -32.04 22.41
C ALA A 398 12.07 -33.27 22.27
N SER A 399 13.07 -33.26 21.40
CA SER A 399 14.02 -34.38 21.25
C SER A 399 14.86 -34.67 22.49
N ARG A 400 15.05 -33.65 23.35
CA ARG A 400 15.74 -33.76 24.65
C ARG A 400 14.80 -34.17 25.78
N SER A 401 13.48 -34.09 25.55
CA SER A 401 12.47 -34.49 26.52
C SER A 401 12.21 -35.99 26.46
N ALA A 402 11.73 -36.54 27.57
CA ALA A 402 11.13 -37.86 27.61
C ALA A 402 9.62 -37.78 27.34
N VAL A 403 9.00 -36.67 27.72
CA VAL A 403 7.55 -36.50 27.75
C VAL A 403 7.13 -35.08 27.37
N ILE A 404 6.07 -34.98 26.57
CA ILE A 404 5.37 -33.74 26.22
C ILE A 404 3.99 -33.75 26.90
N ARG A 405 3.75 -32.83 27.84
CA ARG A 405 2.47 -32.68 28.55
C ARG A 405 1.68 -31.50 28.03
N PHE A 406 0.38 -31.70 27.85
CA PHE A 406 -0.59 -30.68 27.50
C PHE A 406 -1.46 -30.38 28.72
N ILE A 407 -1.43 -29.14 29.18
CA ILE A 407 -2.11 -28.65 30.38
C ILE A 407 -3.14 -27.60 29.96
N VAL A 408 -4.37 -27.77 30.42
CA VAL A 408 -5.49 -26.83 30.18
C VAL A 408 -6.17 -26.56 31.51
N ASP A 409 -6.38 -25.29 31.85
CA ASP A 409 -6.92 -24.86 33.16
C ASP A 409 -6.18 -25.51 34.36
N ASP A 410 -4.84 -25.49 34.33
CA ASP A 410 -3.95 -26.06 35.35
C ASP A 410 -4.13 -27.57 35.62
N ARG A 411 -4.79 -28.28 34.71
CA ARG A 411 -4.96 -29.75 34.78
C ARG A 411 -4.21 -30.39 33.63
N GLU A 412 -3.41 -31.41 33.97
CA GLU A 412 -2.86 -32.31 32.96
C GLU A 412 -4.01 -32.96 32.20
N PHE A 413 -4.01 -32.77 30.90
CA PHE A 413 -5.03 -33.29 30.01
C PHE A 413 -4.52 -34.48 29.21
N PHE A 414 -3.33 -34.34 28.64
CA PHE A 414 -2.76 -35.36 27.77
C PHE A 414 -1.24 -35.35 27.80
N THR A 415 -0.66 -36.52 27.58
CA THR A 415 0.76 -36.75 27.68
C THR A 415 1.22 -37.63 26.53
N VAL A 416 2.22 -37.19 25.79
CA VAL A 416 2.81 -37.90 24.64
C VAL A 416 4.27 -38.24 24.96
N PRO A 417 4.74 -39.47 24.73
CA PRO A 417 6.15 -39.77 24.81
C PRO A 417 6.90 -38.99 23.72
N ALA A 418 7.99 -38.33 24.08
CA ALA A 418 8.84 -37.70 23.10
C ALA A 418 9.75 -38.74 22.44
N SER A 419 10.00 -38.57 21.15
CA SER A 419 10.96 -39.39 20.42
C SER A 419 12.37 -38.88 20.70
N ALA A 420 13.24 -39.76 21.20
CA ALA A 420 14.65 -39.43 21.36
C ALA A 420 15.32 -39.28 19.98
N ALA A 421 16.01 -38.17 19.76
CA ALA A 421 16.82 -37.98 18.56
C ALA A 421 18.13 -38.79 18.64
N THR A 422 18.60 -39.24 17.49
CA THR A 422 19.98 -39.71 17.32
C THR A 422 20.98 -38.56 17.49
N GLN A 423 22.26 -38.87 17.69
CA GLN A 423 23.30 -37.85 17.84
C GLN A 423 23.43 -36.92 16.63
N ASP A 424 23.24 -37.46 15.41
CA ASP A 424 23.30 -36.69 14.17
C ASP A 424 22.07 -35.79 13.97
N GLU A 425 20.88 -36.26 14.36
CA GLU A 425 19.65 -35.45 14.36
C GLU A 425 19.74 -34.31 15.37
N ALA A 426 20.19 -34.60 16.61
CA ALA A 426 20.39 -33.58 17.63
C ALA A 426 21.38 -32.50 17.17
N ARG A 427 22.49 -32.92 16.54
CA ARG A 427 23.46 -32.00 15.93
C ARG A 427 22.82 -31.14 14.84
N THR A 428 21.98 -31.73 13.99
CA THR A 428 21.29 -31.00 12.91
C THR A 428 20.31 -29.97 13.48
N MET A 429 19.56 -30.33 14.52
CA MET A 429 18.64 -29.42 15.21
C MET A 429 19.39 -28.24 15.86
N ASP A 430 20.50 -28.48 16.54
CA ASP A 430 21.33 -27.41 17.12
C ASP A 430 21.85 -26.44 16.05
N ILE A 431 22.30 -26.97 14.90
CA ILE A 431 22.73 -26.16 13.76
C ILE A 431 21.58 -25.32 13.19
N SER A 432 20.39 -25.91 13.02
CA SER A 432 19.22 -25.21 12.50
C SER A 432 18.79 -24.07 13.43
N VAL A 433 18.76 -24.30 14.75
CA VAL A 433 18.44 -23.26 15.73
C VAL A 433 19.46 -22.12 15.68
N GLU A 434 20.75 -22.42 15.55
CA GLU A 434 21.79 -21.39 15.40
C GLU A 434 21.60 -20.54 14.16
N VAL A 435 21.41 -21.17 12.99
CA VAL A 435 21.25 -20.48 11.71
C VAL A 435 20.01 -19.60 11.72
N LEU A 436 18.87 -20.14 12.15
CA LEU A 436 17.62 -19.40 12.20
C LEU A 436 17.68 -18.26 13.23
N SER A 437 18.37 -18.47 14.36
CA SER A 437 18.58 -17.39 15.34
C SER A 437 19.42 -16.25 14.75
N ASP A 438 20.43 -16.57 13.95
CA ASP A 438 21.28 -15.56 13.31
C ASP A 438 20.52 -14.78 12.23
N LEU A 439 19.69 -15.47 11.43
CA LEU A 439 18.83 -14.83 10.42
C LEU A 439 17.83 -13.88 11.05
N VAL A 440 17.08 -14.33 12.06
CA VAL A 440 16.07 -13.52 12.76
C VAL A 440 16.71 -12.30 13.43
N ALA A 441 17.90 -12.45 13.99
CA ALA A 441 18.63 -11.31 14.57
C ALA A 441 19.08 -10.29 13.50
N ILE A 442 19.49 -10.75 12.32
CA ILE A 442 19.83 -9.86 11.20
C ILE A 442 18.58 -9.15 10.65
N GLU A 443 17.47 -9.86 10.48
CA GLU A 443 16.18 -9.29 10.07
C GLU A 443 15.77 -8.13 10.99
N ALA A 444 15.83 -8.36 12.31
CA ALA A 444 15.50 -7.36 13.31
C ALA A 444 16.46 -6.16 13.29
N ALA A 445 17.78 -6.40 13.20
CA ALA A 445 18.78 -5.34 13.22
C ALA A 445 18.80 -4.49 11.95
N ALA A 446 18.57 -5.11 10.78
CA ALA A 446 18.58 -4.44 9.49
C ALA A 446 17.20 -3.91 9.05
N GLY A 447 16.12 -4.25 9.77
CA GLY A 447 14.76 -3.85 9.42
C GLY A 447 14.27 -4.47 8.11
N VAL A 448 14.69 -5.69 7.81
CA VAL A 448 14.32 -6.41 6.57
C VAL A 448 13.70 -7.76 6.91
N GLN A 449 12.80 -8.25 6.04
CA GLN A 449 12.30 -9.61 6.11
C GLN A 449 13.02 -10.46 5.05
N LEU A 450 13.72 -11.51 5.48
CA LEU A 450 14.45 -12.40 4.59
C LEU A 450 13.55 -13.57 4.17
N PRO A 451 13.69 -14.07 2.92
CA PRO A 451 13.09 -15.34 2.53
C PRO A 451 13.48 -16.50 3.46
N LEU A 452 12.63 -17.53 3.50
CA LEU A 452 12.96 -18.80 4.17
C LEU A 452 14.12 -19.49 3.43
N VAL A 453 15.07 -20.03 4.19
CA VAL A 453 16.19 -20.79 3.63
C VAL A 453 15.71 -22.18 3.22
N ALA A 454 15.92 -22.56 1.95
CA ALA A 454 15.51 -23.85 1.42
C ALA A 454 16.69 -24.81 1.19
N ALA A 455 17.91 -24.30 1.04
CA ALA A 455 19.11 -25.11 0.78
C ALA A 455 19.99 -25.30 2.02
N SER A 456 20.77 -26.39 2.04
CA SER A 456 21.75 -26.65 3.09
C SER A 456 22.93 -25.67 3.00
N ALA A 457 23.30 -25.04 4.11
CA ALA A 457 24.46 -24.15 4.16
C ALA A 457 25.77 -24.89 4.45
N THR A 458 26.85 -24.45 3.82
CA THR A 458 28.21 -24.89 4.14
C THR A 458 28.68 -24.33 5.48
N TYR A 459 29.71 -24.97 6.05
CA TYR A 459 30.36 -24.49 7.27
C TYR A 459 30.88 -23.05 7.16
N LEU A 460 31.41 -22.66 5.99
CA LEU A 460 31.92 -21.31 5.75
C LEU A 460 30.79 -20.28 5.70
N GLU A 461 29.66 -20.62 5.08
CA GLU A 461 28.48 -19.75 5.03
C GLU A 461 27.88 -19.53 6.42
N ARG A 462 27.80 -20.58 7.25
CA ARG A 462 27.40 -20.47 8.67
C ARG A 462 28.30 -19.54 9.45
N ALA A 463 29.63 -19.68 9.29
CA ALA A 463 30.60 -18.80 9.92
C ALA A 463 30.41 -17.34 9.49
N ASN A 464 30.16 -17.11 8.19
CA ASN A 464 29.91 -15.77 7.68
C ASN A 464 28.61 -15.16 8.24
N LEU A 465 27.51 -15.93 8.26
CA LEU A 465 26.23 -15.50 8.81
C LEU A 465 26.36 -15.08 10.28
N ARG A 466 26.97 -15.92 11.12
CA ARG A 466 27.23 -15.61 12.53
C ARG A 466 28.08 -14.37 12.71
N ARG A 467 29.13 -14.22 11.90
CA ARG A 467 30.00 -13.04 11.91
C ARG A 467 29.23 -11.77 11.60
N MET A 468 28.37 -11.80 10.58
CA MET A 468 27.53 -10.66 10.21
C MET A 468 26.50 -10.32 11.29
N ARG A 469 25.86 -11.32 11.90
CA ARG A 469 24.96 -11.11 13.04
C ARG A 469 25.66 -10.37 14.19
N LEU A 470 26.84 -10.84 14.58
CA LEU A 470 27.61 -10.21 15.65
C LEU A 470 28.02 -8.76 15.31
N LEU A 471 28.32 -8.48 14.04
CA LEU A 471 28.61 -7.12 13.56
C LEU A 471 27.38 -6.21 13.64
N TRP A 472 26.19 -6.71 13.26
CA TRP A 472 24.91 -6.02 13.41
C TRP A 472 24.55 -5.74 14.88
N GLU A 473 24.95 -6.61 15.79
CA GLU A 473 24.80 -6.43 17.25
C GLU A 473 25.87 -5.49 17.87
N GLY A 474 26.81 -4.99 17.06
CA GLY A 474 27.84 -4.03 17.51
C GLY A 474 29.06 -4.66 18.17
N HIS A 475 29.31 -5.96 17.96
CA HIS A 475 30.52 -6.61 18.44
C HIS A 475 31.73 -6.32 17.54
N VAL A 476 32.92 -6.31 18.14
CA VAL A 476 34.19 -6.49 17.42
C VAL A 476 34.40 -7.99 17.23
N VAL A 477 34.62 -8.46 16.01
CA VAL A 477 34.67 -9.90 15.70
C VAL A 477 35.99 -10.29 15.04
N PRO A 478 36.52 -11.50 15.28
CA PRO A 478 37.60 -12.02 14.46
C PRO A 478 37.06 -12.26 13.05
N PHE A 479 37.79 -11.80 12.03
CA PHE A 479 37.27 -11.68 10.67
C PHE A 479 37.91 -12.66 9.71
N VAL A 480 39.23 -12.56 9.49
CA VAL A 480 39.96 -13.38 8.52
C VAL A 480 41.43 -13.48 8.91
N ARG A 481 42.09 -14.58 8.55
CA ARG A 481 43.54 -14.73 8.72
C ARG A 481 44.35 -13.87 7.74
N SER A 482 45.59 -13.57 8.10
CA SER A 482 46.60 -12.97 7.21
C SER A 482 47.03 -13.95 6.10
N PRO A 483 47.37 -13.47 4.87
CA PRO A 483 47.33 -12.08 4.40
C PRO A 483 45.94 -11.63 3.94
N LEU A 484 45.71 -10.31 3.94
CA LEU A 484 44.49 -9.69 3.42
C LEU A 484 44.82 -8.69 2.31
N THR A 485 44.28 -8.87 1.11
CA THR A 485 44.56 -8.02 -0.05
C THR A 485 43.61 -6.82 -0.11
N THR A 486 44.14 -5.64 -0.41
CA THR A 486 43.37 -4.39 -0.58
C THR A 486 43.96 -3.54 -1.71
N THR A 487 43.15 -2.63 -2.26
CA THR A 487 43.60 -1.61 -3.21
C THR A 487 43.61 -0.25 -2.52
N VAL A 488 44.72 0.48 -2.61
CA VAL A 488 44.93 1.77 -1.94
C VAL A 488 45.52 2.82 -2.88
N ALA A 489 45.43 4.09 -2.52
CA ALA A 489 46.13 5.14 -3.26
C ALA A 489 47.65 4.89 -3.23
N ARG A 490 48.33 5.18 -4.35
CA ARG A 490 49.75 4.88 -4.50
C ARG A 490 50.59 5.47 -3.35
N GLY A 491 51.40 4.62 -2.73
CA GLY A 491 52.30 5.00 -1.62
C GLY A 491 51.62 5.25 -0.27
N VAL A 492 50.31 4.99 -0.15
CA VAL A 492 49.57 5.11 1.13
C VAL A 492 49.40 3.74 1.75
N VAL A 493 49.88 3.58 2.99
CA VAL A 493 49.61 2.39 3.81
C VAL A 493 48.38 2.67 4.68
N PRO A 494 47.31 1.88 4.59
CA PRO A 494 46.10 2.12 5.36
C PRO A 494 46.28 1.68 6.82
N ASP A 495 45.85 2.52 7.77
CA ASP A 495 45.77 2.14 9.18
C ASP A 495 44.52 1.31 9.50
N VAL A 496 43.52 1.32 8.61
CA VAL A 496 42.28 0.54 8.67
C VAL A 496 41.77 0.28 7.26
N LEU A 497 41.18 -0.89 7.03
CA LEU A 497 40.60 -1.27 5.75
C LEU A 497 39.09 -1.12 5.80
N GLY A 498 38.52 -0.33 4.89
CA GLY A 498 37.08 -0.15 4.77
C GLY A 498 36.45 -1.13 3.78
N VAL A 499 35.37 -1.79 4.17
CA VAL A 499 34.50 -2.58 3.29
C VAL A 499 33.12 -1.91 3.28
N PRO A 500 32.60 -1.49 2.12
CA PRO A 500 31.29 -0.85 2.07
C PRO A 500 30.17 -1.84 2.42
N ALA A 501 29.03 -1.31 2.86
CA ALA A 501 27.82 -2.10 3.03
C ALA A 501 27.47 -2.81 1.71
N SER A 502 27.06 -4.08 1.80
CA SER A 502 26.83 -4.95 0.66
C SER A 502 25.86 -6.07 1.00
N SER A 503 25.43 -6.84 0.00
CA SER A 503 24.71 -8.10 0.23
C SER A 503 25.66 -9.28 0.26
N GLN A 504 25.42 -10.22 1.18
CA GLN A 504 26.17 -11.46 1.34
C GLN A 504 25.28 -12.64 0.97
N ASN A 505 25.87 -13.71 0.44
CA ASN A 505 25.15 -14.95 0.13
C ASN A 505 25.20 -15.91 1.34
N PHE A 506 24.11 -16.61 1.56
CA PHE A 506 23.99 -17.73 2.49
C PHE A 506 23.10 -18.80 1.86
N ALA A 507 23.67 -19.93 1.46
CA ALA A 507 22.96 -20.95 0.69
C ALA A 507 22.29 -20.34 -0.56
N ASP A 508 20.97 -20.36 -0.66
CA ASP A 508 20.18 -19.76 -1.74
C ASP A 508 19.66 -18.34 -1.44
N LEU A 509 20.02 -17.78 -0.29
CA LEU A 509 19.55 -16.48 0.22
C LEU A 509 20.61 -15.38 0.03
N GLN A 510 20.17 -14.14 -0.16
CA GLN A 510 20.97 -12.93 0.06
C GLN A 510 20.51 -12.16 1.30
N PHE A 511 21.46 -11.71 2.12
CA PHE A 511 21.18 -10.95 3.33
C PHE A 511 22.13 -9.74 3.46
N PRO A 512 21.71 -8.66 4.15
CA PRO A 512 22.50 -7.44 4.22
C PRO A 512 23.70 -7.55 5.17
N SER A 513 24.83 -6.98 4.75
CA SER A 513 26.02 -6.73 5.57
C SER A 513 26.19 -5.24 5.78
N PRO A 514 26.49 -4.78 7.02
CA PRO A 514 26.78 -3.38 7.27
C PRO A 514 28.14 -3.01 6.64
N ALA A 515 28.43 -1.71 6.56
CA ALA A 515 29.78 -1.26 6.27
C ALA A 515 30.72 -1.71 7.40
N LEU A 516 31.93 -2.14 7.06
CA LEU A 516 32.89 -2.70 8.01
C LEU A 516 34.20 -1.92 7.97
N LEU A 517 34.84 -1.83 9.13
CA LEU A 517 36.24 -1.49 9.26
C LEU A 517 37.00 -2.72 9.74
N ILE A 518 38.11 -3.06 9.09
CA ILE A 518 38.94 -4.22 9.37
C ILE A 518 40.35 -3.74 9.72
N ARG A 519 40.89 -4.23 10.84
CA ARG A 519 42.23 -3.84 11.31
C ARG A 519 42.88 -4.95 12.13
N HIS A 520 44.21 -4.93 12.17
CA HIS A 520 44.99 -5.52 13.25
C HIS A 520 46.02 -4.49 13.74
N PRO A 521 46.23 -4.28 15.05
CA PRO A 521 47.17 -3.27 15.56
C PRO A 521 48.61 -3.41 15.04
N LEU A 522 48.98 -4.64 14.67
CA LEU A 522 50.31 -4.99 14.14
C LEU A 522 50.33 -5.25 12.62
N MET A 523 49.28 -4.89 11.88
CA MET A 523 49.28 -5.11 10.43
C MET A 523 50.32 -4.22 9.74
N GLU A 524 51.01 -4.79 8.75
CA GLU A 524 52.01 -4.09 7.94
C GLU A 524 51.83 -4.44 6.46
N PRO A 525 52.29 -3.58 5.53
CA PRO A 525 52.33 -3.93 4.12
C PRO A 525 53.34 -5.05 3.88
N GLY A 526 52.87 -6.14 3.26
CA GLY A 526 53.68 -7.24 2.76
C GLY A 526 54.11 -6.97 1.32
N SER A 527 53.45 -7.60 0.35
CA SER A 527 53.71 -7.34 -1.07
C SER A 527 52.89 -6.15 -1.58
N VAL A 528 53.51 -5.31 -2.42
CA VAL A 528 52.88 -4.14 -3.06
C VAL A 528 53.14 -4.21 -4.55
N ARG A 529 52.07 -4.11 -5.36
CA ARG A 529 52.13 -4.11 -6.82
C ARG A 529 51.27 -2.96 -7.35
N GLU A 530 51.60 -2.44 -8.52
CA GLU A 530 50.72 -1.46 -9.18
C GLU A 530 49.41 -2.16 -9.60
N ALA A 531 48.26 -1.54 -9.31
CA ALA A 531 46.97 -2.04 -9.75
C ALA A 531 46.76 -1.72 -11.25
N GLU A 532 46.06 -2.60 -11.98
CA GLU A 532 45.75 -2.36 -13.40
C GLU A 532 44.82 -1.15 -13.59
N ALA A 533 44.97 -0.47 -14.73
CA ALA A 533 44.53 0.89 -15.02
C ALA A 533 43.14 1.30 -14.49
N ASN A 534 43.16 2.16 -13.45
CA ASN A 534 42.06 3.07 -13.11
C ASN A 534 42.47 4.52 -13.41
N GLN A 535 41.50 5.44 -13.46
CA GLN A 535 41.72 6.88 -13.73
C GLN A 535 42.65 7.57 -12.70
N GLN A 536 43.00 6.90 -11.60
CA GLN A 536 43.94 7.36 -10.58
C GLN A 536 44.96 6.23 -10.25
N PRO A 537 46.23 6.57 -9.98
CA PRO A 537 47.25 5.59 -9.63
C PRO A 537 46.98 4.93 -8.27
N GLN A 538 46.83 3.60 -8.28
CA GLN A 538 46.55 2.77 -7.10
C GLN A 538 47.55 1.63 -6.99
N ASP A 539 47.79 1.19 -5.75
CA ASP A 539 48.60 0.02 -5.42
C ASP A 539 47.69 -1.10 -4.89
N LEU A 540 47.90 -2.32 -5.38
CA LEU A 540 47.40 -3.56 -4.80
C LEU A 540 48.37 -4.00 -3.71
N MET A 541 47.91 -4.04 -2.47
CA MET A 541 48.71 -4.27 -1.27
C MET A 541 48.19 -5.48 -0.49
N GLU A 542 49.08 -6.40 -0.13
CA GLU A 542 48.79 -7.46 0.83
C GLU A 542 49.14 -6.98 2.23
N MET A 543 48.14 -6.86 3.10
CA MET A 543 48.33 -6.58 4.52
C MET A 543 48.65 -7.88 5.25
N VAL A 544 49.78 -7.91 5.95
CA VAL A 544 50.25 -9.07 6.70
C VAL A 544 50.24 -8.79 8.20
N ILE A 545 50.02 -9.84 9.00
CA ILE A 545 50.12 -9.80 10.46
C ILE A 545 51.30 -10.69 10.88
N PRO A 546 52.23 -10.20 11.72
CA PRO A 546 53.46 -10.93 12.08
C PRO A 546 53.24 -12.09 13.08
N VAL A 547 52.01 -12.27 13.56
CA VAL A 547 51.60 -13.32 14.51
C VAL A 547 50.43 -14.10 13.89
N ALA A 548 50.29 -15.38 14.25
CA ALA A 548 49.21 -16.25 13.76
C ALA A 548 47.86 -15.92 14.44
N GLU A 549 47.43 -14.67 14.28
CA GLU A 549 46.19 -14.08 14.80
C GLU A 549 45.35 -13.54 13.63
N PRO A 550 44.02 -13.46 13.77
CA PRO A 550 43.15 -12.93 12.73
C PRO A 550 43.12 -11.39 12.73
N PHE A 551 42.82 -10.81 11.58
CA PHE A 551 42.27 -9.46 11.52
C PHE A 551 40.93 -9.42 12.28
N VAL A 552 40.59 -8.27 12.86
CA VAL A 552 39.29 -8.05 13.48
C VAL A 552 38.49 -7.02 12.70
N ALA A 553 37.16 -7.12 12.77
CA ALA A 553 36.23 -6.23 12.10
C ALA A 553 35.18 -5.68 13.06
N TRP A 554 34.67 -4.49 12.76
CA TRP A 554 33.49 -3.89 13.42
C TRP A 554 32.71 -3.01 12.43
N ALA A 555 31.43 -2.78 12.71
CA ALA A 555 30.60 -1.84 11.94
C ALA A 555 30.70 -0.44 12.57
N PRO A 556 31.27 0.57 11.88
CA PRO A 556 31.54 1.88 12.49
C PRO A 556 30.26 2.66 12.84
N ASP A 557 29.17 2.42 12.10
CA ASP A 557 27.87 3.09 12.34
C ASP A 557 27.14 2.54 13.57
N ILE A 558 27.55 1.36 14.05
CA ILE A 558 26.92 0.66 15.19
C ILE A 558 27.85 0.70 16.42
N ARG A 559 29.16 0.55 16.22
CA ARG A 559 30.17 0.48 17.29
C ARG A 559 31.31 1.48 17.06
N THR A 560 31.50 2.38 18.02
CA THR A 560 32.69 3.24 18.09
C THR A 560 33.86 2.48 18.72
N VAL A 561 35.03 2.55 18.07
CA VAL A 561 36.31 1.99 18.54
C VAL A 561 37.28 3.16 18.72
N ASN A 562 37.77 3.37 19.94
CA ASN A 562 38.60 4.53 20.31
C ASN A 562 40.10 4.22 20.25
N GLY A 563 40.49 2.94 20.26
CA GLY A 563 41.88 2.53 20.16
C GLY A 563 42.08 1.02 20.23
N ASP A 564 43.33 0.59 20.16
CA ASP A 564 43.70 -0.83 20.03
C ASP A 564 43.26 -1.68 21.22
N SER A 565 43.04 -1.09 22.40
CA SER A 565 42.50 -1.80 23.57
C SER A 565 41.10 -2.36 23.31
N ASP A 566 40.28 -1.67 22.52
CA ASP A 566 38.93 -2.10 22.19
C ASP A 566 38.93 -3.27 21.19
N LEU A 567 40.06 -3.45 20.49
CA LEU A 567 40.27 -4.55 19.54
C LEU A 567 40.86 -5.80 20.21
N ALA A 568 41.43 -5.67 21.41
CA ALA A 568 42.23 -6.71 22.06
C ALA A 568 41.46 -8.02 22.31
N ARG A 569 40.14 -7.95 22.51
CA ARG A 569 39.29 -9.09 22.88
C ARG A 569 38.07 -9.16 21.98
N PRO A 570 38.24 -9.62 20.72
CA PRO A 570 37.11 -9.75 19.81
C PRO A 570 36.18 -10.88 20.28
N SER A 571 34.87 -10.70 20.06
CA SER A 571 33.84 -11.65 20.46
C SER A 571 33.95 -12.94 19.65
N PRO A 572 34.01 -14.11 20.30
CA PRO A 572 34.08 -15.38 19.59
C PRO A 572 32.79 -15.65 18.80
N TRP A 573 32.88 -16.42 17.72
CA TRP A 573 31.71 -16.77 16.92
C TRP A 573 30.71 -17.67 17.67
N GLY A 574 31.20 -18.50 18.60
CA GLY A 574 30.35 -19.35 19.44
C GLY A 574 29.46 -20.31 18.64
N LEU A 575 29.99 -20.86 17.55
CA LEU A 575 29.30 -21.86 16.73
C LEU A 575 29.53 -23.26 17.29
N SER A 576 28.46 -24.02 17.49
CA SER A 576 28.55 -25.43 17.84
C SER A 576 29.05 -26.26 16.66
N HIS A 577 29.76 -27.35 17.00
CA HIS A 577 30.25 -28.34 16.04
C HIS A 577 31.07 -27.75 14.87
N PHE A 578 31.77 -26.65 15.12
CA PHE A 578 32.56 -25.91 14.14
C PHE A 578 33.96 -25.60 14.69
N ASP A 579 34.99 -25.95 13.95
CA ASP A 579 36.38 -25.64 14.30
C ASP A 579 36.83 -24.33 13.62
N THR A 580 36.99 -23.29 14.44
CA THR A 580 37.42 -21.96 13.98
C THR A 580 38.89 -21.88 13.56
N SER A 581 39.72 -22.84 13.95
CA SER A 581 41.17 -22.85 13.66
C SER A 581 41.46 -22.78 12.16
N SER A 582 40.65 -23.47 11.36
CA SER A 582 40.74 -23.49 9.90
C SER A 582 40.59 -22.11 9.23
N LEU A 583 39.83 -21.20 9.85
CA LEU A 583 39.55 -19.86 9.33
C LEU A 583 40.33 -18.74 10.04
N LEU A 584 40.61 -18.91 11.33
CA LEU A 584 41.24 -17.88 12.18
C LEU A 584 42.71 -18.16 12.51
N GLY A 585 43.20 -19.36 12.19
CA GLY A 585 44.55 -19.84 12.48
C GLY A 585 44.68 -20.52 13.85
N ASP A 586 45.60 -21.48 13.96
CA ASP A 586 45.82 -22.30 15.15
C ASP A 586 46.39 -21.53 16.35
N GLY A 587 46.88 -20.30 16.13
CA GLY A 587 47.52 -19.46 17.15
C GLY A 587 46.54 -18.66 18.01
N TRP A 588 45.31 -18.47 17.55
CA TRP A 588 44.32 -17.59 18.17
C TRP A 588 43.32 -18.36 19.05
N SER A 589 42.97 -17.77 20.19
CA SER A 589 41.87 -18.24 21.03
C SER A 589 41.16 -17.06 21.70
N PRO A 590 39.87 -17.19 22.04
CA PRO A 590 39.11 -16.09 22.64
C PRO A 590 39.71 -15.60 23.97
N GLU A 591 40.30 -16.50 24.76
CA GLU A 591 40.95 -16.18 26.04
C GLU A 591 42.23 -15.37 25.88
N ARG A 592 43.00 -15.63 24.81
CA ARG A 592 44.25 -14.92 24.52
C ARG A 592 44.01 -13.55 23.87
N GLY A 593 42.93 -13.41 23.09
CA GLY A 593 42.65 -12.19 22.34
C GLY A 593 43.64 -11.97 21.18
N ILE A 594 43.82 -10.71 20.77
CA ILE A 594 44.84 -10.31 19.80
C ILE A 594 45.90 -9.42 20.43
N THR A 595 47.10 -9.44 19.87
CA THR A 595 48.26 -8.69 20.35
C THR A 595 48.17 -7.23 19.90
N THR A 596 48.14 -6.30 20.86
CA THR A 596 47.99 -4.85 20.60
C THR A 596 49.28 -4.05 20.70
N ARG A 597 50.39 -4.67 21.15
CA ARG A 597 51.70 -4.00 21.25
C ARG A 597 52.82 -4.93 20.81
N ARG A 598 53.81 -4.38 20.10
CA ARG A 598 55.05 -5.10 19.80
C ARG A 598 55.76 -5.41 21.11
N ARG A 599 56.07 -6.68 21.36
CA ARG A 599 57.09 -7.03 22.36
C ARG A 599 58.38 -6.37 21.91
N GLN A 600 58.87 -5.37 22.65
CA GLN A 600 60.23 -4.86 22.46
C GLN A 600 61.15 -6.07 22.59
N LYS A 601 61.88 -6.40 21.52
CA LYS A 601 62.96 -7.39 21.59
C LYS A 601 63.98 -6.85 22.59
N SER A 602 64.13 -7.55 23.72
CA SER A 602 65.24 -7.38 24.65
C SER A 602 66.54 -7.87 24.03
#